data_AF-A0A3A8ZGT6-F1
#
_entry.id   AF-A0A3A8ZGT6-F1
#
_cell.length_a   1.000
_cell.length_b   1.000
_cell.length_c   1.000
_cell.angle_alpha   90.00
_cell.angle_beta   90.00
_cell.angle_gamma   90.00
#
_symmetry.space_group_name_H-M   'P 1'
#
loop_
_entity.id
_entity.type
_entity.pdbx_description
1 polymer ?
#
loop_
_entity_poly.entity_id
_entity_poly.type
_entity_poly.pdbx_seq_one_letter_code
_entity_poly.pdbx_strand_id
1 'polypeptide(L)'
;MSKENPDRVRENERYAVWEQTFVESIRERLAGQGYSNSGVTMNWVRKDGRRTYTVTVHHRQISSLAREEQEQLVQMLLQEKFGDEDCGMLIVLED
;
A
#
# COMPACT_ATOMS: atom_id res chain seq x y z
N MET A 1 1.06 3.34 -35.34
CA MET A 1 0.50 3.32 -33.98
C MET A 1 1.09 2.12 -33.26
N SER A 2 1.82 2.35 -32.17
CA SER A 2 2.50 1.32 -31.41
C SER A 2 1.49 0.36 -30.78
N LYS A 3 1.59 -0.92 -31.09
CA LYS A 3 0.76 -1.99 -30.52
C LYS A 3 0.94 -2.00 -29.00
N GLU A 4 -0.05 -1.51 -28.28
CA GLU A 4 -0.16 -1.74 -26.85
C GLU A 4 -0.28 -3.25 -26.63
N ASN A 5 0.65 -3.81 -25.84
CA ASN A 5 0.72 -5.24 -25.57
C ASN A 5 -0.52 -5.62 -24.72
N PRO A 6 -1.44 -6.48 -25.19
CA PRO A 6 -2.68 -6.81 -24.46
C PRO A 6 -2.42 -7.51 -23.11
N ASP A 7 -1.21 -8.06 -22.94
CA ASP A 7 -0.73 -8.64 -21.70
C ASP A 7 -0.52 -7.61 -20.58
N ARG A 8 -0.05 -6.39 -20.94
CA ARG A 8 0.16 -5.30 -19.97
C ARG A 8 -1.14 -4.73 -19.43
N VAL A 9 -2.19 -4.72 -20.25
CA VAL A 9 -3.53 -4.21 -19.86
C VAL A 9 -4.15 -5.16 -18.83
N ARG A 10 -4.15 -6.47 -19.11
CA ARG A 10 -4.66 -7.49 -18.18
C ARG A 10 -3.88 -7.56 -16.87
N GLU A 11 -2.56 -7.40 -16.94
CA GLU A 11 -1.71 -7.29 -15.75
C GLU A 11 -2.14 -6.07 -14.90
N ASN A 12 -2.33 -4.90 -15.53
CA ASN A 12 -2.72 -3.69 -14.84
C ASN A 12 -4.10 -3.78 -14.18
N GLU A 13 -5.09 -4.37 -14.85
CA GLU A 13 -6.44 -4.57 -14.29
C GLU A 13 -6.41 -5.48 -13.05
N ARG A 14 -5.60 -6.55 -13.09
CA ARG A 14 -5.40 -7.42 -11.91
C ARG A 14 -4.80 -6.66 -10.73
N TYR A 15 -3.76 -5.87 -10.98
CA TYR A 15 -3.15 -5.07 -9.92
C TYR A 15 -4.11 -3.99 -9.40
N ALA A 16 -4.89 -3.35 -10.26
CA ALA A 16 -5.85 -2.32 -9.83
C ALA A 16 -6.95 -2.86 -8.91
N VAL A 17 -7.43 -4.09 -9.14
CA VAL A 17 -8.36 -4.76 -8.23
C VAL A 17 -7.67 -5.08 -6.91
N TRP A 18 -6.47 -5.63 -6.96
CA TRP A 18 -5.70 -5.93 -5.76
C TRP A 18 -5.37 -4.69 -4.94
N GLU A 19 -4.96 -3.59 -5.58
CA GLU A 19 -4.65 -2.30 -4.94
C GLU A 19 -5.85 -1.78 -4.16
N GLN A 20 -7.05 -1.83 -4.74
CA GLN A 20 -8.28 -1.44 -4.04
C GLN A 20 -8.55 -2.33 -2.82
N THR A 21 -8.52 -3.66 -3.00
CA THR A 21 -8.74 -4.60 -1.89
C THR A 21 -7.70 -4.44 -0.78
N PHE A 22 -6.44 -4.18 -1.14
CA PHE A 22 -5.36 -3.96 -0.20
C PHE A 22 -5.58 -2.65 0.58
N VAL A 23 -5.88 -1.54 -0.10
CA VAL A 23 -6.20 -0.26 0.55
C VAL A 23 -7.38 -0.39 1.49
N GLU A 24 -8.44 -1.09 1.09
CA GLU A 24 -9.61 -1.33 1.94
C GLU A 24 -9.25 -2.16 3.17
N SER A 25 -8.49 -3.25 3.01
CA SER A 25 -8.03 -4.07 4.15
C SER A 25 -7.20 -3.26 5.14
N ILE A 26 -6.24 -2.47 4.64
CA ILE A 26 -5.42 -1.58 5.47
C ILE A 26 -6.29 -0.55 6.21
N ARG A 27 -7.30 0.02 5.55
CA ARG A 27 -8.24 0.96 6.20
C ARG A 27 -9.05 0.28 7.29
N GLU A 28 -9.54 -0.93 7.08
CA GLU A 28 -10.27 -1.70 8.10
C GLU A 28 -9.38 -2.04 9.29
N ARG A 29 -8.13 -2.44 9.06
CA ARG A 29 -7.13 -2.68 10.12
C ARG A 29 -6.87 -1.42 10.94
N LEU A 30 -6.64 -0.30 10.27
CA LEU A 30 -6.43 0.99 10.92
C LEU A 30 -7.66 1.41 11.73
N ALA A 31 -8.86 1.21 11.18
CA ALA A 31 -10.11 1.45 11.90
C ALA A 31 -10.25 0.58 13.16
N GLY A 32 -9.90 -0.70 13.07
CA GLY A 32 -9.90 -1.63 14.22
C GLY A 32 -8.92 -1.23 15.33
N GLN A 33 -7.84 -0.52 15.00
CA GLN A 33 -6.90 0.05 15.96
C GLN A 33 -7.28 1.44 16.50
N GLY A 34 -8.40 2.03 16.03
CA GLY A 34 -8.87 3.35 16.45
C GLY A 34 -8.49 4.49 15.50
N TYR A 35 -7.91 4.19 14.34
CA TYR A 35 -7.50 5.15 13.31
C TYR A 35 -8.47 5.19 12.12
N SER A 36 -9.78 5.13 12.37
CA SER A 36 -10.82 5.03 11.33
C SER A 36 -10.90 6.23 10.37
N ASN A 37 -10.29 7.37 10.74
CA ASN A 37 -10.25 8.57 9.92
C ASN A 37 -8.91 8.73 9.16
N SER A 38 -8.19 7.63 8.95
CA SER A 38 -6.91 7.63 8.22
C SER A 38 -7.14 7.71 6.71
N GLY A 39 -6.47 8.66 6.06
CA GLY A 39 -6.38 8.70 4.61
C GLY A 39 -5.32 7.73 4.13
N VAL A 40 -5.70 6.66 3.43
CA VAL A 40 -4.74 5.70 2.87
C VAL A 40 -4.65 5.92 1.38
N THR A 41 -3.44 6.22 0.90
CA THR A 41 -3.14 6.42 -0.51
C THR A 41 -2.13 5.36 -0.94
N MET A 42 -2.41 4.66 -2.03
CA MET A 42 -1.48 3.68 -2.60
C MET A 42 -1.02 4.18 -3.96
N ASN A 43 0.30 4.25 -4.15
CA ASN A 43 0.93 4.56 -5.41
C ASN A 43 1.91 3.45 -5.76
N TRP A 44 2.22 3.27 -7.04
CA TRP A 44 3.27 2.36 -7.46
C TRP A 44 4.16 2.97 -8.51
N VAL A 45 5.41 2.53 -8.51
CA VAL A 45 6.40 2.90 -9.51
C VAL A 45 7.06 1.63 -10.03
N ARG A 46 7.33 1.57 -11.34
CA ARG A 46 8.12 0.48 -11.93
C ARG A 46 9.55 0.98 -12.13
N LYS A 47 10.50 0.40 -11.39
CA LYS A 47 11.94 0.72 -11.47
C LYS A 47 12.72 -0.57 -11.72
N ASP A 48 13.60 -0.58 -12.72
CA ASP A 48 14.36 -1.78 -13.12
C ASP A 48 13.46 -3.01 -13.40
N GLY A 49 12.28 -2.80 -13.98
CA GLY A 49 11.30 -3.86 -14.24
C GLY A 49 10.47 -4.28 -13.02
N ARG A 50 10.93 -3.96 -11.81
CA ARG A 50 10.28 -4.26 -10.53
C ARG A 50 9.20 -3.23 -10.19
N ARG A 51 8.00 -3.68 -9.78
CA ARG A 51 6.97 -2.79 -9.23
C ARG A 51 7.22 -2.57 -7.74
N THR A 52 7.26 -1.31 -7.33
CA THR A 52 7.36 -0.91 -5.92
C THR A 52 6.12 -0.13 -5.56
N TYR A 53 5.35 -0.66 -4.62
CA TYR A 53 4.17 -0.04 -4.05
C TYR A 53 4.56 0.80 -2.84
N THR A 54 4.10 2.05 -2.82
CA THR A 54 4.24 2.98 -1.70
C THR A 54 2.85 3.31 -1.19
N VAL A 55 2.61 2.94 0.07
CA VAL A 55 1.34 3.16 0.76
C VAL A 55 1.56 4.27 1.77
N THR A 56 0.93 5.41 1.54
CA THR A 56 0.97 6.55 2.46
C THR A 56 -0.27 6.56 3.32
N VAL A 57 -0.08 6.54 4.63
CA VAL A 57 -1.15 6.66 5.63
C VAL A 57 -1.08 8.05 6.24
N HIS A 58 -2.04 8.90 5.89
CA HIS A 58 -2.24 10.22 6.46
C HIS A 58 -3.12 10.14 7.70
N HIS A 59 -2.52 10.30 8.87
CA HIS A 59 -3.28 10.39 10.11
C HIS A 59 -2.51 11.14 11.20
N ARG A 60 -3.05 12.29 11.60
CA ARG A 60 -2.48 13.18 12.63
C ARG A 60 -2.09 12.49 13.93
N GLN A 61 -2.86 11.51 14.39
CA GLN A 61 -2.51 10.78 15.62
C GLN A 61 -1.40 9.75 15.40
N ILE A 62 -1.32 9.12 14.22
CA ILE A 62 -0.30 8.12 13.91
C ILE A 62 1.06 8.79 13.79
N SER A 63 1.13 9.95 13.13
CA SER A 63 2.34 10.77 13.05
C SER A 63 2.84 11.22 14.44
N SER A 64 1.91 11.38 15.39
CA SER A 64 2.23 11.72 16.78
C SER A 64 2.57 10.51 17.68
N LEU A 65 2.48 9.27 17.18
CA LEU A 65 2.88 8.07 17.93
C LEU A 65 4.39 8.02 18.13
N ALA A 66 4.83 7.27 19.14
CA ALA A 66 6.23 6.93 19.28
C ALA A 66 6.72 6.14 18.06
N ARG A 67 8.00 6.29 17.72
CA ARG A 67 8.62 5.59 16.60
C ARG A 67 8.42 4.07 16.68
N GLU A 68 8.51 3.50 17.87
CA GLU A 68 8.31 2.06 18.10
C GLU A 68 6.89 1.60 17.75
N GLU A 69 5.88 2.40 18.09
CA GLU A 69 4.48 2.13 17.76
C GLU A 69 4.21 2.29 16.27
N GLN A 70 4.84 3.29 15.64
CA GLN A 70 4.82 3.46 14.18
C GLN A 70 5.45 2.27 13.46
N GLU A 71 6.62 1.82 13.93
CA GLU A 71 7.33 0.66 13.38
C GLU A 71 6.50 -0.62 13.55
N GLN A 72 5.87 -0.84 14.71
CA GLN A 72 4.96 -1.97 14.92
C GLN A 72 3.74 -1.92 13.99
N LEU A 73 3.13 -0.75 13.82
CA LEU A 73 2.01 -0.56 12.90
C LEU A 73 2.44 -0.88 11.47
N VAL A 74 3.56 -0.34 11.01
CA VAL A 74 4.13 -0.61 9.67
C VAL A 74 4.42 -2.09 9.49
N GLN A 75 5.03 -2.77 10.47
CA GLN A 75 5.31 -4.20 10.39
C GLN A 75 4.03 -5.03 10.29
N MET A 76 2.99 -4.68 11.07
CA MET A 76 1.70 -5.35 11.02
C MET A 76 1.04 -5.21 9.64
N LEU A 77 1.07 -4.01 9.07
CA LEU A 77 0.51 -3.74 7.76
C LEU A 77 1.32 -4.39 6.62
N LEU A 78 2.65 -4.44 6.75
CA LEU A 78 3.53 -5.16 5.82
C LEU A 78 3.30 -6.67 5.84
N GLN A 79 2.77 -7.22 6.93
CA GLN A 79 2.42 -8.64 7.00
C GLN A 79 1.23 -9.01 6.11
N GLU A 80 0.42 -8.02 5.72
CA GLU A 80 -0.72 -8.17 4.80
C GLU A 80 -0.29 -8.12 3.32
N LYS A 81 1.02 -7.97 3.04
CA LYS A 81 1.57 -7.85 1.68
C LYS A 81 1.16 -9.02 0.78
N PHE A 82 0.98 -8.70 -0.50
CA PHE A 82 0.76 -9.70 -1.55
C PHE A 82 1.96 -10.65 -1.61
N GLY A 83 1.69 -11.94 -1.77
CA GLY A 83 2.69 -13.01 -1.82
C GLY A 83 3.56 -13.04 -3.09
N ASP A 84 3.76 -11.90 -3.74
CA ASP A 84 4.61 -11.78 -4.92
C ASP A 84 6.00 -11.30 -4.50
N GLU A 85 6.98 -12.20 -4.56
CA GLU A 85 8.36 -11.96 -4.11
C GLU A 85 9.06 -10.85 -4.94
N ASP A 86 8.55 -10.59 -6.15
CA ASP A 86 9.09 -9.59 -7.07
C ASP A 86 8.54 -8.18 -6.80
N CYS A 87 7.48 -7.99 -6.01
CA CYS A 87 6.98 -6.65 -5.71
C CYS A 87 7.58 -6.07 -4.42
N GLY A 88 8.09 -4.84 -4.50
CA GLY A 88 8.50 -4.07 -3.32
C GLY A 88 7.28 -3.42 -2.67
N MET A 89 7.21 -3.42 -1.33
CA MET A 89 6.17 -2.69 -0.58
C MET A 89 6.82 -1.80 0.46
N LEU A 90 6.46 -0.52 0.45
CA LEU A 90 6.87 0.49 1.40
C LEU A 90 5.62 1.14 2.00
N ILE A 91 5.60 1.28 3.32
CA ILE A 91 4.53 2.00 4.03
C ILE A 91 5.14 3.24 4.65
N VAL A 92 4.54 4.39 4.39
CA VAL A 92 4.94 5.70 4.89
C VAL A 92 3.79 6.24 5.72
N LEU A 93 4.11 6.74 6.91
CA LEU A 93 3.15 7.39 7.78
C LEU A 93 3.38 8.90 7.68
N GLU A 94 2.35 9.64 7.24
CA GLU A 94 2.39 11.09 7.08
C GLU A 94 1.27 11.76 7.91
N ASP A 95 1.43 13.06 8.20
CA ASP A 95 0.40 13.91 8.82
C ASP A 95 -0.67 14.32 7.78
#